data_AF-A0A7V2AIT3-F1
#
_entry.id   AF-A0A7V2AIT3-F1
#
_cell.length_a   1.000
_cell.length_b   1.000
_cell.length_c   1.000
_cell.angle_alpha   90.00
_cell.angle_beta   90.00
_cell.angle_gamma   90.00
#
_symmetry.space_group_name_H-M   'P 1'
#
loop_
_entity.id
_entity.type
_entity.pdbx_description
1 polymer ?
#
loop_
_entity_poly.entity_id
_entity_poly.type
_entity_poly.pdbx_seq_one_letter_code
_entity_poly.pdbx_strand_id
1 'polypeptide(L)'
;MIYFARWKIFTILGVCLFGLIFAAPNFLTAQQANALPSWVPSKQFSLGLDLQGGSHLLLEVQVNQVIKERLESLVDTMRTELRKARIRYGSLGVTATGATVTIKNAAEGEQARQLLRNLDADTTAVINDQGRIDLTLTEQAVRDRKSAAIEQS
;
A
#
# COMPACT_ATOMS: atom_id res chain seq x y z
N MET A 1 -56.69 -27.88 -11.45
CA MET A 1 -56.42 -26.51 -10.94
C MET A 1 -56.06 -26.65 -9.46
N ILE A 2 -54.81 -26.36 -9.09
CA ILE A 2 -54.35 -26.55 -7.70
C ILE A 2 -54.92 -25.40 -6.86
N TYR A 3 -55.92 -25.70 -6.02
CA TYR A 3 -56.53 -24.74 -5.11
C TYR A 3 -55.66 -24.63 -3.85
N PHE A 4 -54.93 -23.53 -3.70
CA PHE A 4 -54.16 -23.25 -2.50
C PHE A 4 -55.03 -22.56 -1.45
N ALA A 5 -55.14 -23.17 -0.26
CA ALA A 5 -55.85 -22.57 0.87
C ALA A 5 -55.18 -21.23 1.26
N ARG A 6 -55.97 -20.17 1.41
CA ARG A 6 -55.48 -18.79 1.67
C ARG A 6 -54.55 -18.70 2.88
N TRP A 7 -54.76 -19.54 3.90
CA TRP A 7 -53.89 -19.61 5.08
C TRP A 7 -52.47 -20.04 4.76
N LYS A 8 -52.27 -21.01 3.84
CA LYS A 8 -50.93 -21.45 3.39
C LYS A 8 -50.16 -20.31 2.72
N ILE A 9 -50.86 -19.45 1.98
CA ILE A 9 -50.25 -18.28 1.31
C ILE A 9 -49.73 -17.29 2.35
N PHE A 10 -50.51 -17.02 3.41
CA PHE A 10 -50.06 -16.16 4.51
C PHE A 10 -48.87 -16.74 5.26
N THR A 11 -48.83 -18.06 5.49
CA THR A 11 -47.68 -18.71 6.11
C THR A 11 -46.42 -18.59 5.25
N ILE A 12 -46.53 -18.82 3.93
CA ILE A 12 -45.40 -18.71 2.99
C ILE A 12 -44.90 -17.26 2.93
N LEU A 13 -45.79 -16.28 2.78
CA LEU A 13 -45.43 -14.87 2.80
C LEU A 13 -44.76 -14.45 4.11
N GLY A 14 -45.27 -14.93 5.25
CA GLY A 14 -44.68 -14.68 6.56
C GLY A 14 -43.24 -15.18 6.65
N VAL A 15 -43.00 -16.43 6.24
CA VAL A 15 -41.64 -17.02 6.25
C VAL A 15 -40.70 -16.27 5.30
N CYS A 16 -41.14 -15.91 4.10
CA CYS A 16 -40.35 -15.12 3.17
C CYS A 16 -40.02 -13.72 3.72
N LEU A 17 -40.99 -13.04 4.34
CA LEU A 17 -40.79 -11.74 4.95
C LEU A 17 -39.80 -11.81 6.11
N PHE A 18 -39.91 -12.81 6.98
CA PHE A 18 -38.96 -13.05 8.06
C PHE A 18 -37.55 -13.31 7.51
N GLY A 19 -37.40 -14.11 6.46
CA GLY A 19 -36.11 -14.33 5.81
C GLY A 19 -35.48 -13.04 5.29
N LEU A 20 -36.28 -12.17 4.66
CA LEU A 20 -35.81 -10.86 4.18
C LEU A 20 -35.40 -9.94 5.34
N ILE A 21 -36.15 -9.90 6.44
CA ILE A 21 -35.82 -9.09 7.61
C ILE A 21 -34.50 -9.54 8.24
N PHE A 22 -34.25 -10.84 8.33
CA PHE A 22 -32.99 -11.38 8.85
C PHE A 22 -31.80 -11.21 7.88
N ALA A 23 -32.06 -11.15 6.57
CA ALA A 23 -31.03 -10.93 5.56
C ALA A 23 -30.70 -9.44 5.33
N ALA A 24 -31.65 -8.53 5.56
CA ALA A 24 -31.51 -7.09 5.33
C ALA A 24 -30.28 -6.45 6.00
N PRO A 25 -29.88 -6.79 7.24
CA PRO A 25 -28.68 -6.23 7.88
C PRO A 25 -27.39 -6.53 7.13
N ASN A 26 -27.35 -7.59 6.30
CA ASN A 26 -26.15 -7.93 5.52
C ASN A 26 -25.90 -6.98 4.35
N PHE A 27 -26.92 -6.26 3.88
CA PHE A 27 -26.79 -5.24 2.82
C PHE A 27 -26.47 -3.85 3.36
N LEU A 28 -26.50 -3.66 4.68
CA LEU A 28 -26.18 -2.39 5.33
C LEU A 28 -24.69 -2.30 5.65
N THR A 29 -24.14 -1.10 5.56
CA THR A 29 -22.76 -0.84 6.00
C THR A 29 -22.69 -0.83 7.53
N ALA A 30 -21.52 -1.12 8.11
CA ALA A 30 -21.33 -1.20 9.56
C ALA A 30 -21.77 0.08 10.32
N GLN A 31 -21.68 1.25 9.68
CA GLN A 31 -22.16 2.52 10.25
C GLN A 31 -23.69 2.61 10.29
N GLN A 32 -24.38 2.09 9.27
CA GLN A 32 -25.85 2.08 9.21
C GLN A 32 -26.45 0.98 10.10
N ALA A 33 -25.76 -0.17 10.21
CA ALA A 33 -26.15 -1.26 11.10
C ALA A 33 -26.09 -0.86 12.59
N ASN A 34 -25.12 -0.02 12.99
CA ASN A 34 -25.02 0.53 14.35
C ASN A 34 -26.04 1.64 14.65
N ALA A 35 -26.67 2.23 13.63
CA ALA A 35 -27.75 3.19 13.77
C ALA A 35 -29.13 2.52 13.86
N LEU A 36 -29.21 1.19 13.74
CA LEU A 36 -30.45 0.45 13.90
C LEU A 36 -30.85 0.37 15.39
N PRO A 37 -32.14 0.56 15.70
CA PRO A 37 -32.63 0.46 17.06
C PRO A 37 -32.49 -0.97 17.62
N SER A 38 -32.26 -1.09 18.94
CA SER A 38 -31.76 -2.28 19.65
C SER A 38 -32.59 -3.57 19.56
N TRP A 39 -33.78 -3.50 18.96
CA TRP A 39 -34.70 -4.62 18.72
C TRP A 39 -34.45 -5.34 17.39
N VAL A 40 -33.64 -4.77 16.50
CA VAL A 40 -33.25 -5.39 15.23
C VAL A 40 -31.93 -6.16 15.42
N PRO A 41 -31.83 -7.41 14.96
CA PRO A 41 -30.57 -8.16 15.02
C PRO A 41 -29.49 -7.46 14.19
N SER A 42 -28.62 -6.71 14.86
CA SER A 42 -27.49 -5.97 14.27
C SER A 42 -26.25 -6.83 14.03
N LYS A 43 -26.34 -8.14 14.31
CA LYS A 43 -25.23 -9.09 14.06
C LYS A 43 -25.12 -9.36 12.56
N GLN A 44 -24.39 -8.50 11.86
CA GLN A 44 -23.86 -8.81 10.55
C GLN A 44 -22.93 -10.03 10.69
N PHE A 45 -23.06 -11.01 9.78
CA PHE A 45 -22.10 -12.10 9.74
C PHE A 45 -20.69 -11.52 9.55
N SER A 46 -19.69 -12.05 10.26
CA SER A 46 -18.30 -11.70 9.98
C SER A 46 -17.99 -12.18 8.56
N LEU A 47 -18.09 -11.29 7.58
CA LEU A 47 -17.61 -11.55 6.23
C LEU A 47 -16.13 -11.92 6.37
N GLY A 48 -15.77 -13.13 5.92
CA GLY A 48 -14.37 -13.54 5.90
C GLY A 48 -13.51 -12.56 5.08
N LEU A 49 -12.19 -12.63 5.27
CA LEU A 49 -11.20 -11.74 4.64
C LEU A 49 -11.42 -11.55 3.13
N ASP A 50 -11.89 -12.59 2.44
CA ASP A 50 -12.18 -12.59 0.99
C ASP A 50 -13.31 -11.61 0.59
N LEU A 51 -14.33 -11.44 1.45
CA LEU A 51 -15.49 -10.57 1.19
C LEU A 51 -15.37 -9.18 1.84
N GLN A 52 -14.37 -8.96 2.70
CA GLN A 52 -14.05 -7.65 3.29
C GLN A 52 -13.00 -6.85 2.49
N GLY A 53 -12.48 -7.40 1.38
CA GLY A 53 -11.48 -6.72 0.55
C GLY A 53 -10.05 -7.26 0.73
N GLY A 54 -9.88 -8.58 0.81
CA GLY A 54 -8.57 -9.24 0.87
C GLY A 54 -7.63 -8.94 -0.32
N SER A 55 -8.17 -8.49 -1.46
CA SER A 55 -7.36 -8.05 -2.61
C SER A 55 -6.57 -6.76 -2.35
N HIS A 56 -7.14 -5.81 -1.59
CA HIS A 56 -6.47 -4.54 -1.28
C HIS A 56 -5.25 -4.75 -0.37
N LEU A 57 -5.33 -5.70 0.56
CA LEU A 57 -4.24 -6.03 1.48
C LEU A 57 -3.11 -6.79 0.77
N LEU A 58 -3.43 -7.63 -0.22
CA LEU A 58 -2.44 -8.26 -1.09
C LEU A 58 -1.73 -7.25 -2.01
N LEU A 59 -2.47 -6.29 -2.58
CA LEU A 59 -1.91 -5.20 -3.40
C LEU A 59 -0.95 -4.31 -2.58
N GLU A 60 -1.32 -3.96 -1.35
CA GLU A 60 -0.47 -3.12 -0.49
C GLU A 60 0.86 -3.82 -0.12
N VAL A 61 0.84 -5.14 0.13
CA VAL A 61 2.05 -5.92 0.41
C VAL A 61 2.96 -6.01 -0.82
N GLN A 62 2.40 -6.22 -2.01
CA GLN A 62 3.17 -6.30 -3.26
C GLN A 62 3.81 -4.95 -3.62
N VAL A 63 3.08 -3.84 -3.46
CA VAL A 63 3.62 -2.49 -3.74
C VAL A 63 4.82 -2.17 -2.85
N ASN A 64 4.74 -2.47 -1.55
CA ASN A 64 5.84 -2.21 -0.62
C ASN A 64 7.09 -3.03 -0.97
N GLN A 65 6.92 -4.27 -1.44
CA GLN A 65 8.03 -5.10 -1.89
C GLN A 65 8.69 -4.53 -3.15
N VAL A 66 7.90 -4.08 -4.13
CA VAL A 66 8.41 -3.45 -5.37
C VAL A 66 9.20 -2.17 -5.06
N ILE A 67 8.73 -1.34 -4.12
CA ILE A 67 9.45 -0.14 -3.69
C ILE A 67 10.78 -0.51 -3.04
N LYS A 68 10.79 -1.53 -2.16
CA LYS A 68 12.00 -1.99 -1.50
C LYS A 68 13.04 -2.52 -2.49
N GLU A 69 12.64 -3.38 -3.44
CA GLU A 69 13.52 -3.91 -4.48
C GLU A 69 14.11 -2.77 -5.35
N ARG A 70 13.32 -1.73 -5.65
CA ARG A 70 13.83 -0.54 -6.34
C ARG A 70 14.87 0.19 -5.50
N LEU A 71 14.63 0.40 -4.21
CA LEU A 71 15.59 1.07 -3.33
C LEU A 71 16.91 0.30 -3.23
N GLU A 72 16.85 -1.03 -3.15
CA GLU A 72 18.03 -1.90 -3.17
C GLU A 72 18.79 -1.80 -4.50
N SER A 73 18.07 -1.82 -5.64
CA SER A 73 18.66 -1.62 -6.97
C SER A 73 19.31 -0.24 -7.12
N LEU A 74 18.69 0.80 -6.57
CA LEU A 74 19.25 2.15 -6.56
C LEU A 74 20.56 2.17 -5.76
N VAL A 75 20.57 1.56 -4.56
CA VAL A 75 21.78 1.38 -3.73
C VAL A 75 22.88 0.66 -4.49
N ASP A 76 22.59 -0.43 -5.19
CA ASP A 76 23.59 -1.17 -5.97
C ASP A 76 24.13 -0.35 -7.14
N THR A 77 23.29 0.45 -7.78
CA THR A 77 23.70 1.36 -8.85
C THR A 77 24.62 2.45 -8.30
N MET A 78 24.26 3.08 -7.17
CA MET A 78 25.13 4.04 -6.48
C MET A 78 26.48 3.44 -6.10
N ARG A 79 26.48 2.21 -5.56
CA ARG A 79 27.71 1.50 -5.22
C ARG A 79 28.62 1.36 -6.43
N THR A 80 28.04 0.99 -7.56
CA THR A 80 28.76 0.77 -8.81
C THR A 80 29.36 2.07 -9.34
N GLU A 81 28.58 3.15 -9.40
CA GLU A 81 29.05 4.45 -9.90
C GLU A 81 30.09 5.09 -8.98
N LEU A 82 29.91 5.04 -7.66
CA LEU A 82 30.91 5.53 -6.71
C LEU A 82 32.24 4.77 -6.83
N ARG A 83 32.19 3.45 -7.06
CA ARG A 83 33.39 2.64 -7.31
C ARG A 83 34.07 3.00 -8.62
N LYS A 84 33.31 3.20 -9.71
CA LYS A 84 33.84 3.64 -11.01
C LYS A 84 34.55 5.00 -10.90
N ALA A 85 33.96 5.93 -10.14
CA ALA A 85 34.54 7.24 -9.87
C ALA A 85 35.70 7.21 -8.85
N ARG A 86 36.05 6.03 -8.30
CA ARG A 86 37.07 5.83 -7.24
C ARG A 86 36.81 6.64 -5.97
N ILE A 87 35.55 6.97 -5.69
CA ILE A 87 35.16 7.74 -4.51
C ILE A 87 35.08 6.81 -3.30
N ARG A 88 35.73 7.19 -2.20
CA ARG A 88 35.71 6.38 -0.96
C ARG A 88 34.44 6.65 -0.14
N TYR A 89 33.56 5.66 -0.12
CA TYR A 89 32.36 5.66 0.72
C TYR A 89 32.51 4.74 1.95
N GLY A 90 31.71 5.03 2.99
CA GLY A 90 31.64 4.30 4.25
C GLY A 90 30.44 3.37 4.28
N SER A 91 29.34 3.83 4.86
CA SER A 91 28.08 3.11 4.90
C SER A 91 27.23 3.45 3.68
N LEU A 92 26.62 2.43 3.07
CA LEU A 92 25.63 2.57 2.02
C LEU A 92 24.44 1.68 2.42
N GLY A 93 23.22 2.21 2.39
CA GLY A 93 22.05 1.47 2.86
C GLY A 93 20.73 2.03 2.36
N VAL A 94 19.68 1.24 2.53
CA VAL A 94 18.30 1.63 2.27
C VAL A 94 17.71 2.20 3.57
N THR A 95 16.94 3.28 3.42
CA THR A 95 16.13 3.92 4.47
C THR A 95 14.64 3.72 4.13
N ALA A 96 13.72 3.99 5.06
CA ALA A 96 12.29 3.81 4.85
C ALA A 96 11.72 4.53 3.61
N THR A 97 12.30 5.67 3.23
CA THR A 97 11.81 6.54 2.15
C THR A 97 12.85 6.80 1.05
N GLY A 98 13.99 6.13 1.09
CA GLY A 98 15.12 6.47 0.24
C GLY A 98 16.34 5.61 0.47
N ALA A 99 17.49 6.08 0.00
CA ALA A 99 18.77 5.44 0.19
C ALA A 99 19.79 6.44 0.74
N THR A 100 20.79 5.94 1.45
CA THR A 100 21.77 6.77 2.15
C THR A 100 23.18 6.31 1.86
N VAL A 101 24.08 7.26 1.69
CA VAL A 101 25.51 7.01 1.57
C VAL A 101 26.32 7.99 2.41
N THR A 102 27.27 7.47 3.17
CA THR A 102 28.24 8.28 3.93
C THR A 102 29.55 8.33 3.17
N ILE A 103 30.03 9.53 2.83
CA ILE A 103 31.30 9.72 2.14
C ILE A 103 32.42 9.88 3.19
N LYS A 104 33.52 9.14 3.04
CA LYS A 104 34.64 9.20 4.00
C LYS A 104 35.51 10.44 3.82
N ASN A 105 35.58 10.96 2.60
CA ASN A 105 36.42 12.09 2.24
C ASN A 105 35.55 13.31 1.93
N ALA A 106 35.63 14.35 2.75
CA ALA A 106 34.86 15.59 2.56
C ALA A 106 35.17 16.29 1.23
N ALA A 107 36.41 16.15 0.70
CA ALA A 107 36.79 16.72 -0.58
C ALA A 107 36.08 16.06 -1.79
N GLU A 108 35.65 14.80 -1.64
CA GLU A 108 34.93 14.04 -2.68
C GLU A 108 33.40 14.16 -2.54
N GLY A 109 32.91 14.81 -1.47
CA GLY A 109 31.49 14.91 -1.17
C GLY A 109 30.68 15.63 -2.25
N GLU A 110 31.20 16.74 -2.79
CA GLU A 110 30.52 17.50 -3.84
C GLU A 110 30.53 16.75 -5.18
N GLN A 111 31.64 16.07 -5.51
CA GLN A 111 31.71 15.23 -6.70
C GLN A 111 30.74 14.04 -6.62
N ALA A 112 30.67 13.40 -5.44
CA ALA A 112 29.70 12.33 -5.18
C ALA A 112 28.26 12.83 -5.30
N ARG A 113 27.94 14.01 -4.73
CA ARG A 113 26.62 14.64 -4.84
C ARG A 113 26.22 14.84 -6.29
N GLN A 114 27.11 15.39 -7.13
CA GLN A 114 26.82 15.62 -8.55
C GLN A 114 26.61 14.32 -9.31
N LEU A 115 27.45 13.32 -9.07
CA LEU A 115 27.32 12.00 -9.69
C LEU A 115 25.98 11.34 -9.33
N LEU A 116 25.62 11.37 -8.05
CA LEU A 116 24.40 10.76 -7.53
C LEU A 116 23.13 11.51 -7.96
N ARG A 117 23.19 12.84 -8.07
CA ARG A 117 22.08 13.65 -8.59
C ARG A 117 21.80 13.37 -10.07
N ASN A 118 22.83 13.03 -10.84
CA ASN A 118 22.70 12.67 -12.24
C ASN A 118 22.29 11.20 -12.44
N LEU A 119 22.26 10.40 -11.37
CA LEU A 119 21.98 8.96 -11.45
C LEU A 119 20.49 8.68 -11.64
N ASP A 120 19.65 9.43 -10.95
CA ASP A 120 18.21 9.24 -10.99
C ASP A 120 17.51 10.60 -10.84
N ALA A 121 16.83 11.03 -11.91
CA ALA A 121 16.10 12.31 -11.93
C ALA A 121 14.93 12.33 -10.93
N ASP A 122 14.48 11.14 -10.51
CA ASP A 122 13.36 10.93 -9.61
C ASP A 122 13.75 11.05 -8.12
N THR A 123 15.01 11.35 -7.82
CA THR A 123 15.55 11.33 -6.45
C THR A 123 16.15 12.69 -6.07
N THR A 124 15.84 13.16 -4.85
CA THR A 124 16.43 14.38 -4.28
C THR A 124 17.61 14.03 -3.38
N ALA A 125 18.77 14.64 -3.66
CA ALA A 125 19.99 14.44 -2.87
C ALA A 125 20.17 15.57 -1.83
N VAL A 126 20.00 15.24 -0.55
CA VAL A 126 20.23 16.14 0.59
C VAL A 126 21.56 15.76 1.24
N ILE A 127 22.41 16.77 1.47
CA ILE A 127 23.64 16.58 2.26
C ILE A 127 23.33 16.97 3.70
N ASN A 128 23.67 16.08 4.62
CA ASN A 128 23.74 16.39 6.04
C ASN A 128 25.16 16.81 6.43
N ASP A 129 25.28 17.65 7.45
CA ASP A 129 26.54 18.27 7.92
C ASP A 129 27.66 17.27 8.29
N GLN A 130 27.33 15.99 8.40
CA GLN A 130 28.26 14.88 8.71
C GLN A 130 28.87 14.19 7.47
N GLY A 131 28.71 14.75 6.27
CA GLY A 131 29.19 14.12 5.03
C GLY A 131 28.35 12.91 4.59
N ARG A 132 27.10 12.83 5.07
CA ARG A 132 26.10 11.85 4.68
C ARG A 132 25.20 12.46 3.59
N ILE A 133 25.09 11.75 2.47
CA ILE A 133 24.22 12.09 1.35
C ILE A 133 23.00 11.18 1.45
N ASP A 134 21.85 11.77 1.70
CA ASP A 134 20.57 11.09 1.72
C ASP A 134 19.84 11.36 0.40
N LEU A 135 19.54 10.28 -0.31
CA LEU A 135 18.83 10.25 -1.58
C LEU A 135 17.41 9.80 -1.31
N THR A 136 16.47 10.74 -1.32
CA THR A 136 15.05 10.46 -1.04
C THR A 136 14.29 10.42 -2.36
N LEU A 137 13.45 9.41 -2.56
CA LEU A 137 12.59 9.41 -3.75
C LEU A 137 11.63 10.59 -3.66
N THR A 138 11.44 11.27 -4.79
CA THR A 138 10.39 12.28 -4.88
C THR A 138 9.02 11.64 -4.66
N GLU A 139 8.11 12.36 -4.03
CA GLU A 139 6.75 11.85 -3.83
C GLU A 139 6.05 11.52 -5.16
N GLN A 140 6.40 12.24 -6.23
CA GLN A 140 5.89 11.98 -7.57
C GLN A 140 6.31 10.59 -8.06
N ALA A 141 7.60 10.25 -7.96
CA ALA A 141 8.10 8.93 -8.35
C ALA A 141 7.48 7.79 -7.52
N VAL A 142 7.23 8.02 -6.22
CA VAL A 142 6.55 7.04 -5.37
C VAL A 142 5.10 6.84 -5.82
N ARG A 143 4.39 7.93 -6.15
CA ARG A 143 2.99 7.87 -6.64
C ARG A 143 2.89 7.17 -7.98
N ASP A 144 3.72 7.56 -8.96
CA ASP A 144 3.70 7.00 -10.31
C ASP A 144 4.04 5.50 -10.31
N ARG A 145 4.94 5.08 -9.41
CA ARG A 145 5.26 3.66 -9.17
C ARG A 145 4.11 2.90 -8.54
N LYS A 146 3.45 3.50 -7.55
CA LYS A 146 2.31 2.87 -6.88
C LYS A 146 1.17 2.65 -7.87
N SER A 147 0.88 3.60 -8.75
CA SER A 147 -0.11 3.41 -9.82
C SER A 147 0.32 2.35 -10.82
N ALA A 148 1.58 2.35 -11.27
CA ALA A 148 2.07 1.34 -12.22
C ALA A 148 2.02 -0.09 -11.67
N ALA A 149 2.34 -0.28 -10.38
CA ALA A 149 2.25 -1.59 -9.73
C ALA A 149 0.81 -2.10 -9.61
N ILE A 150 -0.16 -1.18 -9.45
CA ILE A 150 -1.59 -1.52 -9.42
C ILE A 150 -2.11 -1.88 -10.82
N GLU A 151 -1.70 -1.15 -11.86
CA GLU A 151 -2.10 -1.44 -13.25
C GLU A 151 -1.56 -2.77 -13.79
N GLN A 152 -0.46 -3.25 -13.24
CA GLN A 152 0.19 -4.51 -13.66
C GLN A 152 -0.37 -5.76 -12.96
N SER A 153 -1.24 -5.61 -11.95
CA SER A 153 -1.86 -6.71 -11.18
C SER A 153 -3.26 -7.04 -11.69
#